data_AF-A0A101WY48-F1
#
_entry.id   AF-A0A101WY48-F1
#
_cell.length_a   1.000
_cell.length_b   1.000
_cell.length_c   1.000
_cell.angle_alpha   90.00
_cell.angle_beta   90.00
_cell.angle_gamma   90.00
#
_symmetry.space_group_name_H-M   'P 1'
#
loop_
_entity.id
_entity.type
_entity.pdbx_description
1 polymer ?
#
loop_
_entity_poly.entity_id
_entity_poly.type
_entity_poly.pdbx_seq_one_letter_code
_entity_poly.pdbx_strand_id
1 'polypeptide(L)'
;MASYTIIGAGIAGLSLAFELARLGFSVRVIEHRDYAGGINSIYPGMGEFIGSAVRSVDIEYGNSAVSINDTYYEVWKNGYRELDNNAIVATGFRTMTPPELGIYGDRPAGIYPFHAVLDLLRYGLLPGRNIVIYGDNIYAALLGKSLLEKGCSVTLVLPNKLDLGGAIKDVRVLRGRVKYVKGLGRVERVLVNEEWVNADTLVISMFKPYNPFPRLRAVGQAVIETYDPGIVIESGRILAGELVGNEHMLIDSDVPVFPGNRVSRDSRRVIVMLKGGGRVLINDKEYVITGDAEVIELPDTDKVVIRRVMQ
;
A
#
# COMPACT_ATOMS: atom_id res chain seq x y z
N MET A 1 21.77 -10.06 20.52
CA MET A 1 21.55 -9.65 19.12
C MET A 1 20.27 -8.84 19.07
N ALA A 2 20.22 -7.73 18.34
CA ALA A 2 18.96 -7.00 18.17
C ALA A 2 17.97 -7.87 17.39
N SER A 3 16.69 -7.79 17.78
CA SER A 3 15.60 -8.55 17.18
C SER A 3 14.49 -7.61 16.75
N TYR A 4 13.93 -7.84 15.57
CA TYR A 4 12.86 -7.02 15.01
C TYR A 4 11.58 -7.83 14.84
N THR A 5 10.45 -7.18 15.13
CA THR A 5 9.11 -7.70 14.81
C THR A 5 8.52 -6.85 13.71
N ILE A 6 8.19 -7.42 12.57
CA ILE A 6 7.58 -6.69 11.46
C ILE A 6 6.08 -6.99 11.43
N ILE A 7 5.27 -5.94 11.47
CA ILE A 7 3.81 -6.02 11.50
C ILE A 7 3.28 -5.90 10.07
N GLY A 8 2.99 -7.04 9.45
CA GLY A 8 2.43 -7.16 8.11
C GLY A 8 3.37 -7.85 7.12
N ALA A 9 2.90 -8.92 6.49
CA ALA A 9 3.62 -9.69 5.47
C ALA A 9 3.31 -9.20 4.04
N GLY A 10 3.10 -7.90 3.86
CA GLY A 10 3.12 -7.25 2.54
C GLY A 10 4.55 -7.14 2.00
N ILE A 11 4.70 -6.80 0.71
CA ILE A 11 6.03 -6.78 0.06
C ILE A 11 7.05 -5.83 0.73
N ALA A 12 6.61 -4.74 1.37
CA ALA A 12 7.49 -3.86 2.15
C ALA A 12 8.03 -4.56 3.41
N GLY A 13 7.14 -5.21 4.17
CA GLY A 13 7.50 -5.93 5.39
C GLY A 13 8.39 -7.13 5.07
N LEU A 14 8.06 -7.88 4.02
CA LEU A 14 8.89 -8.99 3.53
C LEU A 14 10.28 -8.53 3.06
N SER A 15 10.35 -7.42 2.32
CA SER A 15 11.62 -6.84 1.88
C SER A 15 12.50 -6.43 3.07
N LEU A 16 11.92 -5.67 4.01
CA LEU A 16 12.60 -5.27 5.24
C LEU A 16 13.09 -6.49 6.04
N ALA A 17 12.24 -7.50 6.19
CA ALA A 17 12.57 -8.70 6.95
C ALA A 17 13.75 -9.46 6.34
N PHE A 18 13.70 -9.62 5.01
CA PHE A 18 14.74 -10.30 4.25
C PHE A 18 16.10 -9.58 4.38
N GLU A 19 16.12 -8.25 4.22
CA GLU A 19 17.37 -7.49 4.34
C GLU A 19 17.93 -7.50 5.77
N LEU A 20 17.08 -7.34 6.79
CA LEU A 20 17.52 -7.42 8.19
C LEU A 20 18.07 -8.83 8.53
N ALA A 21 17.40 -9.89 8.07
CA ALA A 21 17.89 -11.25 8.26
C ALA A 21 19.23 -11.48 7.55
N ARG A 22 19.40 -10.97 6.32
CA ARG A 22 20.67 -11.00 5.58
C ARG A 22 21.80 -10.28 6.31
N LEU A 23 21.49 -9.21 7.04
CA LEU A 23 22.42 -8.46 7.86
C LEU A 23 22.72 -9.13 9.22
N GLY A 24 22.17 -10.32 9.48
CA GLY A 24 22.45 -11.13 10.67
C GLY A 24 21.56 -10.84 11.87
N PHE A 25 20.46 -10.10 11.70
CA PHE A 25 19.51 -9.81 12.77
C PHE A 25 18.45 -10.92 12.90
N SER A 26 17.97 -11.14 14.12
CA SER A 26 16.80 -12.00 14.33
C SER A 26 15.55 -11.24 13.92
N VAL A 27 14.75 -11.81 13.04
CA VAL A 27 13.56 -11.15 12.51
C VAL A 27 12.41 -12.14 12.48
N ARG A 28 11.24 -11.66 12.91
CA ARG A 28 9.95 -12.34 12.72
C ARG A 28 8.96 -11.38 12.09
N VAL A 29 8.05 -11.91 11.28
CA VAL A 29 6.95 -11.17 10.67
C VAL A 29 5.65 -11.70 11.25
N ILE A 30 4.73 -10.82 11.65
CA ILE A 30 3.36 -11.20 12.01
C ILE A 30 2.40 -10.76 10.92
N GLU A 31 1.43 -11.61 10.60
CA GLU A 31 0.43 -11.34 9.58
C GLU A 31 -0.95 -11.74 10.06
N HIS A 32 -1.91 -10.84 9.87
CA HIS A 32 -3.30 -11.06 10.27
C HIS A 32 -3.96 -12.16 9.43
N ARG A 33 -3.68 -12.18 8.13
CA ARG A 33 -4.18 -13.19 7.20
C ARG A 33 -3.47 -14.52 7.38
N ASP A 34 -4.04 -15.56 6.79
CA ASP A 34 -3.40 -16.88 6.62
C ASP A 34 -2.45 -16.92 5.41
N TYR A 35 -2.05 -15.76 4.89
CA TYR A 35 -1.14 -15.65 3.75
C TYR A 35 -0.36 -14.33 3.68
N ALA A 36 0.78 -14.39 2.98
CA ALA A 36 1.62 -13.23 2.68
C ALA A 36 1.33 -12.61 1.30
N GLY A 37 1.81 -11.39 1.11
CA GLY A 37 1.80 -10.63 -0.15
C GLY A 37 1.06 -9.29 -0.07
N GLY A 38 0.05 -9.21 0.81
CA GLY A 38 -0.81 -8.02 0.93
C GLY A 38 -1.47 -7.63 -0.40
N ILE A 39 -1.79 -6.35 -0.57
CA ILE A 39 -2.44 -5.83 -1.79
C ILE A 39 -1.62 -6.09 -3.07
N ASN A 40 -0.30 -6.16 -2.94
CA ASN A 40 0.62 -6.32 -4.08
C ASN A 40 0.64 -7.73 -4.67
N SER A 41 -0.01 -8.71 -4.04
CA SER A 41 -0.13 -10.06 -4.61
C SER A 41 -0.87 -10.09 -5.96
N ILE A 42 -1.64 -9.04 -6.27
CA ILE A 42 -2.37 -8.91 -7.53
C ILE A 42 -1.47 -8.53 -8.72
N TYR A 43 -0.24 -8.06 -8.46
CA TYR A 43 0.70 -7.73 -9.52
C TYR A 43 1.20 -8.98 -10.26
N PRO A 44 1.17 -9.00 -11.60
CA PRO A 44 1.83 -10.05 -12.38
C PRO A 44 3.32 -10.15 -12.02
N GLY A 45 3.82 -11.37 -11.83
CA GLY A 45 5.23 -11.64 -11.48
C GLY A 45 5.57 -11.49 -9.99
N MET A 46 4.71 -10.86 -9.18
CA MET A 46 5.01 -10.65 -7.75
C MET A 46 5.06 -11.96 -6.94
N GLY A 47 4.45 -13.03 -7.45
CA GLY A 47 4.44 -14.35 -6.80
C GLY A 47 5.83 -14.93 -6.56
N GLU A 48 6.80 -14.67 -7.44
CA GLU A 48 8.17 -15.16 -7.27
C GLU A 48 8.87 -14.49 -6.10
N PHE A 49 8.78 -13.16 -6.01
CA PHE A 49 9.32 -12.38 -4.90
C PHE A 49 8.68 -12.81 -3.56
N ILE A 50 7.34 -12.86 -3.50
CA ILE A 50 6.63 -13.29 -2.29
C ILE A 50 7.03 -14.71 -1.91
N GLY A 51 7.05 -15.64 -2.87
CA GLY A 51 7.43 -17.03 -2.62
C GLY A 51 8.86 -17.18 -2.11
N SER A 52 9.80 -16.38 -2.61
CA SER A 52 11.18 -16.36 -2.13
C SER A 52 11.29 -15.82 -0.70
N ALA A 53 10.60 -14.72 -0.41
CA ALA A 53 10.59 -14.12 0.92
C ALA A 53 9.96 -15.06 1.97
N VAL A 54 8.83 -15.71 1.64
CA VAL A 54 8.16 -16.68 2.54
C VAL A 54 9.05 -17.88 2.88
N ARG A 55 9.97 -18.29 1.99
CA ARG A 55 10.93 -19.36 2.28
C ARG A 55 12.11 -18.93 3.14
N SER A 56 12.35 -17.62 3.24
CA SER A 56 13.58 -17.06 3.82
C SER A 56 13.35 -16.35 5.16
N VAL A 57 12.10 -16.10 5.54
CA VAL A 57 11.72 -15.31 6.70
C VAL A 57 10.69 -16.08 7.51
N ASP A 58 10.80 -16.02 8.84
CA ASP A 58 9.80 -16.58 9.74
C ASP A 58 8.54 -15.70 9.79
N ILE A 59 7.40 -16.27 9.42
CA ILE A 59 6.11 -15.57 9.34
C ILE A 59 5.08 -16.28 10.21
N GLU A 60 4.56 -15.57 11.20
CA GLU A 60 3.49 -16.02 12.09
C GLU A 60 2.13 -15.49 11.57
N TYR A 61 1.37 -16.39 10.92
CA TYR A 61 0.04 -16.08 10.38
C TYR A 61 -1.07 -16.15 11.44
N GLY A 62 -2.15 -15.39 11.23
CA GLY A 62 -3.26 -15.30 12.19
C GLY A 62 -2.95 -14.42 13.41
N ASN A 63 -1.87 -13.64 13.35
CA ASN A 63 -1.40 -12.78 14.43
C ASN A 63 -1.67 -11.32 14.06
N SER A 64 -2.27 -10.57 14.99
CA SER A 64 -2.68 -9.18 14.78
C SER A 64 -2.00 -8.26 15.77
N ALA A 65 -1.48 -7.13 15.31
CA ALA A 65 -1.08 -6.05 16.21
C ALA A 65 -2.30 -5.20 16.59
N VAL A 66 -2.41 -4.81 17.86
CA VAL A 66 -3.45 -3.93 18.38
C VAL A 66 -2.84 -2.91 19.34
N SER A 67 -3.49 -1.76 19.49
CA SER A 67 -3.14 -0.75 20.50
C SER A 67 -4.19 -0.79 21.61
N ILE A 68 -3.74 -0.96 22.85
CA ILE A 68 -4.59 -0.86 24.04
C ILE A 68 -3.97 0.22 24.91
N ASN A 69 -4.67 1.35 25.04
CA ASN A 69 -4.12 2.58 25.60
C ASN A 69 -2.84 2.98 24.86
N ASP A 70 -1.74 3.13 25.59
CA ASP A 70 -0.42 3.55 25.11
C ASP A 70 0.52 2.38 24.77
N THR A 71 0.05 1.14 24.91
CA THR A 71 0.85 -0.09 24.73
C THR A 71 0.38 -0.86 23.49
N TYR A 72 1.34 -1.45 22.77
CA TYR A 72 1.08 -2.26 21.59
C TYR A 72 1.17 -3.75 21.94
N TYR A 73 0.23 -4.53 21.43
CA TYR A 73 0.17 -5.97 21.66
C TYR A 73 0.05 -6.71 20.35
N GLU A 74 0.68 -7.87 20.29
CA GLU A 74 0.36 -8.91 19.33
C GLU A 74 -0.68 -9.84 19.96
N VAL A 75 -1.72 -10.17 19.21
CA VAL A 75 -2.83 -11.02 19.63
C VAL A 75 -3.03 -12.11 18.58
N TRP A 76 -3.21 -13.35 19.03
CA TRP A 76 -3.54 -14.50 18.19
C TRP A 76 -4.64 -15.33 18.87
N LYS A 77 -5.07 -16.42 18.21
CA LYS A 77 -6.22 -17.23 18.64
C LYS A 77 -6.21 -17.62 20.13
N ASN A 78 -5.02 -17.88 20.70
CA ASN A 78 -4.88 -18.46 22.03
C ASN A 78 -3.95 -17.66 22.96
N GLY A 79 -3.71 -16.38 22.67
CA GLY A 79 -2.86 -15.58 23.53
C GLY A 79 -2.56 -14.18 23.00
N TYR A 80 -1.75 -13.48 23.78
CA TYR A 80 -1.22 -12.18 23.43
C TYR A 80 0.18 -12.01 24.02
N ARG A 81 0.97 -11.10 23.45
CA ARG A 81 2.22 -10.62 24.03
C ARG A 81 2.37 -9.14 23.75
N GLU A 82 3.05 -8.43 24.64
CA GLU A 82 3.42 -7.03 24.39
C GLU A 82 4.43 -6.96 23.23
N LEU A 83 4.30 -5.93 22.40
CA LEU A 83 5.22 -5.62 21.32
C LEU A 83 6.28 -4.64 21.82
N ASP A 84 7.55 -5.04 21.72
CA ASP A 84 8.67 -4.18 22.08
C ASP A 84 8.84 -2.99 21.11
N ASN A 85 9.65 -2.01 21.51
CA ASN A 85 10.00 -0.84 20.68
C ASN A 85 10.73 -1.19 19.37
N ASN A 86 11.16 -2.44 19.20
CA ASN A 86 11.75 -2.94 17.96
C ASN A 86 10.69 -3.43 16.95
N ALA A 87 9.41 -3.23 17.25
CA ALA A 87 8.33 -3.49 16.31
C ALA A 87 8.27 -2.42 15.21
N ILE A 88 8.04 -2.85 13.96
CA ILE A 88 8.03 -2.01 12.77
C ILE A 88 6.73 -2.23 12.00
N VAL A 89 6.08 -1.13 11.62
CA VAL A 89 4.78 -1.13 10.95
C VAL A 89 4.95 -1.29 9.44
N ALA A 90 4.41 -2.37 8.89
CA ALA A 90 4.35 -2.64 7.45
C ALA A 90 2.90 -2.94 6.99
N THR A 91 1.92 -2.29 7.62
CA THR A 91 0.48 -2.53 7.45
C THR A 91 -0.11 -2.07 6.12
N GLY A 92 0.68 -1.36 5.30
CA GLY A 92 0.30 -0.98 3.94
C GLY A 92 -0.85 0.03 3.87
N PHE A 93 -1.73 -0.14 2.89
CA PHE A 93 -2.88 0.73 2.67
C PHE A 93 -4.13 0.25 3.40
N ARG A 94 -5.02 1.21 3.73
CA ARG A 94 -6.43 0.93 3.94
C ARG A 94 -7.26 1.47 2.78
N THR A 95 -8.37 0.80 2.52
CA THR A 95 -9.39 1.35 1.62
C THR A 95 -10.07 2.56 2.30
N MET A 96 -10.30 3.62 1.52
CA MET A 96 -11.09 4.77 1.97
C MET A 96 -12.54 4.35 2.19
N THR A 97 -13.17 4.91 3.22
CA THR A 97 -14.59 4.66 3.50
C THR A 97 -15.49 5.43 2.53
N PRO A 98 -16.74 4.98 2.28
CA PRO A 98 -17.68 5.73 1.45
C PRO A 98 -17.88 7.21 1.89
N PRO A 99 -17.99 7.54 3.20
CA PRO A 99 -18.06 8.93 3.64
C PRO A 99 -16.80 9.76 3.31
N GLU A 100 -15.59 9.19 3.43
CA GLU A 100 -14.36 9.89 3.03
C GLU A 100 -14.32 10.23 1.53
N LEU A 101 -15.06 9.50 0.72
CA LEU A 101 -15.17 9.69 -0.73
C LEU A 101 -16.38 10.55 -1.13
N GLY A 102 -17.23 10.94 -0.16
CA GLY A 102 -18.49 11.62 -0.44
C GLY A 102 -19.53 10.74 -1.14
N ILE A 103 -19.48 9.43 -0.91
CA ILE A 103 -20.45 8.45 -1.41
C ILE A 103 -21.52 8.24 -0.33
N TYR A 104 -22.77 8.56 -0.66
CA TYR A 104 -23.91 8.46 0.25
C TYR A 104 -24.95 7.43 -0.22
N GLY A 105 -26.08 7.37 0.47
CA GLY A 105 -27.24 6.59 0.08
C GLY A 105 -27.55 5.40 0.94
N ASP A 106 -28.14 4.37 0.34
CA ASP A 106 -28.57 3.16 1.02
C ASP A 106 -27.35 2.36 1.51
N ARG A 107 -27.59 1.43 2.44
CA ARG A 107 -26.57 0.50 2.96
C ARG A 107 -26.91 -0.96 2.69
N PRO A 108 -27.13 -1.36 1.42
CA PRO A 108 -27.43 -2.75 1.10
C PRO A 108 -26.17 -3.61 1.16
N ALA A 109 -26.32 -4.94 1.07
CA ALA A 109 -25.20 -5.84 0.80
C ALA A 109 -24.55 -5.54 -0.57
N GLY A 110 -23.33 -6.02 -0.80
CA GLY A 110 -22.64 -5.86 -2.09
C GLY A 110 -21.74 -4.62 -2.19
N ILE A 111 -21.53 -3.87 -1.12
CA ILE A 111 -20.50 -2.83 -1.05
C ILE A 111 -19.26 -3.43 -0.36
N TYR A 112 -18.15 -3.54 -1.08
CA TYR A 112 -16.93 -4.15 -0.56
C TYR A 112 -15.74 -3.19 -0.61
N PRO A 113 -14.86 -3.18 0.42
CA PRO A 113 -13.52 -2.66 0.25
C PRO A 113 -12.71 -3.59 -0.67
N PHE A 114 -11.76 -3.03 -1.43
CA PHE A 114 -10.87 -3.78 -2.33
C PHE A 114 -10.29 -5.04 -1.69
N HIS A 115 -9.75 -4.91 -0.47
CA HIS A 115 -9.08 -5.99 0.25
C HIS A 115 -10.01 -7.18 0.49
N ALA A 116 -11.30 -6.94 0.79
CA ALA A 116 -12.26 -8.03 0.97
C ALA A 116 -12.52 -8.78 -0.33
N VAL A 117 -12.53 -8.09 -1.48
CA VAL A 117 -12.69 -8.75 -2.78
C VAL A 117 -11.43 -9.55 -3.13
N LEU A 118 -10.25 -9.03 -2.83
CA LEU A 118 -8.99 -9.77 -3.01
C LEU A 118 -9.01 -11.08 -2.19
N ASP A 119 -9.44 -11.01 -0.94
CA ASP A 119 -9.59 -12.18 -0.06
C ASP A 119 -10.64 -13.16 -0.64
N LEU A 120 -11.81 -12.68 -1.07
CA LEU A 120 -12.85 -13.53 -1.72
C LEU A 120 -12.28 -14.28 -2.93
N LEU A 121 -11.60 -13.57 -3.83
CA LEU A 121 -11.03 -14.17 -5.03
C LEU A 121 -10.00 -15.27 -4.70
N ARG A 122 -9.22 -15.06 -3.64
CA ARG A 122 -8.26 -16.05 -3.16
C ARG A 122 -8.95 -17.34 -2.71
N TYR A 123 -10.08 -17.22 -2.03
CA TYR A 123 -10.89 -18.37 -1.60
C TYR A 123 -11.81 -18.92 -2.70
N GLY A 124 -11.66 -18.46 -3.95
CA GLY A 124 -12.48 -18.92 -5.08
C GLY A 124 -13.92 -18.38 -5.08
N LEU A 125 -14.19 -17.34 -4.29
CA LEU A 125 -15.49 -16.69 -4.17
C LEU A 125 -15.56 -15.42 -5.04
N LEU A 126 -16.76 -15.07 -5.47
CA LEU A 126 -17.03 -13.85 -6.22
C LEU A 126 -17.88 -12.87 -5.39
N PRO A 127 -17.61 -11.56 -5.45
CA PRO A 127 -18.39 -10.56 -4.69
C PRO A 127 -19.80 -10.31 -5.27
N GLY A 128 -20.01 -10.68 -6.54
CA GLY A 128 -21.24 -10.54 -7.30
C GLY A 128 -20.98 -10.84 -8.78
N ARG A 129 -21.87 -10.40 -9.68
CA ARG A 129 -21.79 -10.66 -11.13
C ARG A 129 -21.67 -9.40 -11.98
N ASN A 130 -22.35 -8.31 -11.60
CA ASN A 130 -22.29 -7.03 -12.30
C ASN A 130 -21.67 -5.96 -11.40
N ILE A 131 -20.38 -5.73 -11.58
CA ILE A 131 -19.51 -5.10 -10.59
C ILE A 131 -19.09 -3.72 -11.09
N VAL A 132 -19.30 -2.71 -10.26
CA VAL A 132 -18.64 -1.41 -10.40
C VAL A 132 -17.43 -1.36 -9.49
N ILE A 133 -16.26 -1.05 -10.04
CA ILE A 133 -15.04 -0.78 -9.26
C ILE A 133 -14.79 0.72 -9.29
N TYR A 134 -14.72 1.37 -8.14
CA TYR A 134 -14.44 2.80 -8.03
C TYR A 134 -13.00 3.03 -7.57
N GLY A 135 -12.13 3.45 -8.48
CA GLY A 135 -10.73 3.74 -8.17
C GLY A 135 -9.87 4.08 -9.38
N ASP A 136 -9.06 5.13 -9.29
CA ASP A 136 -8.07 5.55 -10.28
C ASP A 136 -6.66 5.10 -9.90
N ASN A 137 -6.44 3.79 -9.94
CA ASN A 137 -5.11 3.21 -9.76
C ASN A 137 -5.03 1.84 -10.46
N ILE A 138 -3.80 1.37 -10.59
CA ILE A 138 -3.45 0.08 -11.18
C ILE A 138 -4.06 -1.12 -10.44
N TYR A 139 -4.22 -1.07 -9.11
CA TYR A 139 -4.87 -2.16 -8.38
C TYR A 139 -6.33 -2.34 -8.82
N ALA A 140 -7.07 -1.25 -9.00
CA ALA A 140 -8.45 -1.28 -9.49
C ALA A 140 -8.53 -1.94 -10.88
N ALA A 141 -7.57 -1.63 -11.76
CA ALA A 141 -7.48 -2.21 -13.10
C ALA A 141 -7.16 -3.71 -13.06
N LEU A 142 -6.17 -4.12 -12.26
CA LEU A 142 -5.78 -5.52 -12.11
C LEU A 142 -6.91 -6.35 -11.49
N LEU A 143 -7.62 -5.81 -10.51
CA LEU A 143 -8.79 -6.47 -9.93
C LEU A 143 -9.93 -6.61 -10.95
N GLY A 144 -10.18 -5.55 -11.72
CA GLY A 144 -11.16 -5.59 -12.80
C GLY A 144 -10.87 -6.69 -13.81
N LYS A 145 -9.61 -6.81 -14.25
CA LYS A 145 -9.16 -7.88 -15.14
C LYS A 145 -9.39 -9.26 -14.52
N SER A 146 -8.98 -9.47 -13.27
CA SER A 146 -9.16 -10.76 -12.58
C SER A 146 -10.63 -11.17 -12.45
N LEU A 147 -11.53 -10.21 -12.23
CA LEU A 147 -12.97 -10.45 -12.16
C LEU A 147 -13.57 -10.77 -13.54
N LEU A 148 -13.13 -10.10 -14.62
CA LEU A 148 -13.53 -10.44 -15.99
C LEU A 148 -13.12 -11.87 -16.37
N GLU A 149 -11.89 -12.27 -16.03
CA GLU A 149 -11.37 -13.64 -16.27
C GLU A 149 -12.19 -14.72 -15.53
N LYS A 150 -12.88 -14.33 -14.45
CA LYS A 150 -13.79 -15.20 -13.69
C LYS A 150 -15.26 -15.10 -14.16
N GLY A 151 -15.52 -14.41 -15.26
CA GLY A 151 -16.85 -14.32 -15.90
C GLY A 151 -17.78 -13.25 -15.31
N CYS A 152 -17.27 -12.30 -14.52
CA CYS A 152 -18.06 -11.15 -14.08
C CYS A 152 -18.17 -10.10 -15.19
N SER A 153 -19.24 -9.29 -15.16
CA SER A 153 -19.29 -8.02 -15.87
C SER A 153 -18.68 -6.94 -14.99
N VAL A 154 -17.73 -6.16 -15.51
CA VAL A 154 -16.99 -5.16 -14.73
C VAL A 154 -17.04 -3.80 -15.43
N THR A 155 -17.41 -2.77 -14.66
CA THR A 155 -17.29 -1.37 -15.04
C THR A 155 -16.34 -0.65 -14.07
N LEU A 156 -15.26 -0.09 -14.59
CA LEU A 156 -14.30 0.70 -13.83
C LEU A 156 -14.70 2.18 -13.87
N VAL A 157 -14.93 2.80 -12.71
CA VAL A 157 -15.27 4.21 -12.57
C VAL A 157 -14.05 4.98 -12.07
N LEU A 158 -13.56 5.90 -12.89
CA LEU A 158 -12.34 6.66 -12.66
C LEU A 158 -12.68 8.13 -12.34
N PRO A 159 -12.42 8.62 -11.10
CA PRO A 159 -12.73 10.00 -10.74
C PRO A 159 -11.83 11.04 -11.43
N ASN A 160 -10.58 10.68 -11.73
CA ASN A 160 -9.63 11.55 -12.42
C ASN A 160 -9.13 10.91 -13.72
N LYS A 161 -8.40 11.68 -14.54
CA LYS A 161 -7.73 11.16 -15.74
C LYS A 161 -6.48 10.40 -15.32
N LEU A 162 -6.58 9.07 -15.35
CA LEU A 162 -5.44 8.17 -15.26
C LEU A 162 -5.23 7.49 -16.61
N ASP A 163 -3.99 7.50 -17.08
CA ASP A 163 -3.52 6.60 -18.13
C ASP A 163 -3.12 5.29 -17.47
N LEU A 164 -3.94 4.26 -17.68
CA LEU A 164 -3.72 2.93 -17.12
C LEU A 164 -2.98 2.02 -18.11
N GLY A 165 -2.47 2.57 -19.22
CA GLY A 165 -1.80 1.85 -20.29
C GLY A 165 -2.68 0.78 -20.95
N GLY A 166 -2.04 -0.21 -21.57
CA GLY A 166 -2.71 -1.34 -22.24
C GLY A 166 -3.36 -2.36 -21.30
N ALA A 167 -3.35 -2.16 -19.98
CA ALA A 167 -3.86 -3.12 -19.00
C ALA A 167 -5.39 -3.29 -19.01
N ILE A 168 -6.11 -2.43 -19.75
CA ILE A 168 -7.57 -2.25 -19.68
C ILE A 168 -8.24 -2.38 -21.05
N LYS A 169 -7.71 -3.22 -21.96
CA LYS A 169 -8.35 -3.35 -23.29
C LYS A 169 -9.79 -3.89 -23.22
N ASP A 170 -10.12 -4.66 -22.18
CA ASP A 170 -11.38 -5.41 -22.10
C ASP A 170 -12.32 -4.96 -20.97
N VAL A 171 -11.94 -3.94 -20.17
CA VAL A 171 -12.79 -3.43 -19.07
C VAL A 171 -13.52 -2.18 -19.53
N ARG A 172 -14.85 -2.14 -19.34
CA ARG A 172 -15.63 -0.93 -19.57
C ARG A 172 -15.19 0.17 -18.59
N VAL A 173 -14.80 1.33 -19.10
CA VAL A 173 -14.39 2.48 -18.27
C VAL A 173 -15.41 3.60 -18.35
N LEU A 174 -15.80 4.13 -17.19
CA LEU A 174 -16.60 5.35 -17.05
C LEU A 174 -15.78 6.41 -16.32
N ARG A 175 -15.85 7.66 -16.80
CA ARG A 175 -15.25 8.81 -16.12
C ARG A 175 -16.29 9.43 -15.20
N GLY A 176 -15.93 9.62 -13.94
CA GLY A 176 -16.82 10.27 -12.99
C GLY A 176 -16.60 9.83 -11.56
N ARG A 177 -17.35 10.48 -10.66
CA ARG A 177 -17.36 10.15 -9.24
C ARG A 177 -18.62 9.37 -8.92
N VAL A 178 -18.45 8.25 -8.23
CA VAL A 178 -19.59 7.62 -7.55
C VAL A 178 -20.02 8.58 -6.44
N LYS A 179 -21.31 8.94 -6.39
CA LYS A 179 -21.87 9.89 -5.41
C LYS A 179 -22.92 9.25 -4.51
N TYR A 180 -23.62 8.24 -5.01
CA TYR A 180 -24.73 7.64 -4.30
C TYR A 180 -24.86 6.15 -4.62
N VAL A 181 -25.26 5.34 -3.65
CA VAL A 181 -25.60 3.92 -3.82
C VAL A 181 -27.08 3.73 -3.53
N LYS A 182 -27.77 2.97 -4.39
CA LYS A 182 -29.18 2.60 -4.18
C LYS A 182 -29.37 1.10 -4.20
N GLY A 183 -30.18 0.59 -3.29
CA GLY A 183 -30.57 -0.81 -3.24
C GLY A 183 -31.25 -1.19 -1.92
N LEU A 184 -32.18 -2.14 -1.96
CA LEU A 184 -32.92 -2.57 -0.78
C LEU A 184 -32.20 -3.70 -0.02
N GLY A 185 -31.93 -4.82 -0.70
CA GLY A 185 -31.22 -5.97 -0.10
C GLY A 185 -29.76 -6.07 -0.52
N ARG A 186 -29.48 -5.76 -1.80
CA ARG A 186 -28.14 -5.67 -2.40
C ARG A 186 -28.07 -4.38 -3.21
N VAL A 187 -26.86 -3.91 -3.53
CA VAL A 187 -26.68 -2.85 -4.53
C VAL A 187 -27.50 -3.20 -5.77
N GLU A 188 -28.25 -2.23 -6.28
CA GLU A 188 -28.99 -2.36 -7.55
C GLU A 188 -28.39 -1.42 -8.60
N ARG A 189 -27.90 -0.26 -8.16
CA ARG A 189 -27.26 0.74 -9.00
C ARG A 189 -26.45 1.75 -8.18
N VAL A 190 -25.50 2.38 -8.85
CA VAL A 190 -24.67 3.46 -8.32
C VAL A 190 -24.81 4.71 -9.18
N LEU A 191 -24.88 5.88 -8.55
CA LEU A 191 -24.93 7.16 -9.24
C LEU A 191 -23.50 7.60 -9.55
N VAL A 192 -23.14 7.59 -10.83
CA VAL A 192 -21.86 8.10 -11.34
C VAL A 192 -22.12 9.48 -11.94
N ASN A 193 -21.61 10.53 -11.31
CA ASN A 193 -21.95 11.92 -11.59
C ASN A 193 -23.47 12.19 -11.50
N GLU A 194 -24.18 12.11 -12.63
CA GLU A 194 -25.62 12.33 -12.76
C GLU A 194 -26.34 11.12 -13.38
N GLU A 195 -25.61 10.08 -13.73
CA GLU A 195 -26.14 8.89 -14.40
C GLU A 195 -26.15 7.67 -13.49
N TRP A 196 -27.25 6.93 -13.51
CA TRP A 196 -27.37 5.67 -12.78
C TRP A 196 -26.75 4.52 -13.58
N VAL A 197 -25.82 3.80 -12.95
CA VAL A 197 -25.20 2.60 -13.50
C VAL A 197 -25.70 1.40 -12.71
N ASN A 198 -26.39 0.47 -13.38
CA ASN A 198 -26.86 -0.76 -12.75
C ASN A 198 -25.66 -1.63 -12.34
N ALA A 199 -25.70 -2.15 -11.12
CA ALA A 199 -24.66 -2.99 -10.53
C ALA A 199 -25.26 -3.82 -9.39
N ASP A 200 -24.78 -5.03 -9.18
CA ASP A 200 -25.06 -5.80 -7.97
C ASP A 200 -23.98 -5.62 -6.89
N THR A 201 -22.85 -5.01 -7.27
CA THR A 201 -21.67 -4.86 -6.42
C THR A 201 -21.00 -3.52 -6.67
N LEU A 202 -20.61 -2.84 -5.59
CA LEU A 202 -19.70 -1.71 -5.61
C LEU A 202 -18.42 -2.08 -4.86
N VAL A 203 -17.28 -2.05 -5.55
CA VAL A 203 -15.96 -2.24 -4.95
C VAL A 203 -15.28 -0.88 -4.82
N ILE A 204 -14.90 -0.52 -3.60
CA ILE A 204 -14.13 0.69 -3.34
C ILE A 204 -12.64 0.36 -3.43
N SER A 205 -11.95 0.99 -4.39
CA SER A 205 -10.53 0.81 -4.68
C SER A 205 -9.78 2.16 -4.63
N MET A 206 -10.12 2.99 -3.65
CA MET A 206 -9.40 4.21 -3.31
C MET A 206 -8.67 3.99 -1.98
N PHE A 207 -7.41 4.41 -1.89
CA PHE A 207 -6.53 4.01 -0.78
C PHE A 207 -5.93 5.20 -0.05
N LYS A 208 -5.53 4.96 1.20
CA LYS A 208 -4.67 5.85 1.98
C LYS A 208 -3.63 5.02 2.74
N PRO A 209 -2.43 5.56 3.01
CA PRO A 209 -1.52 4.98 3.97
C PRO A 209 -2.23 4.64 5.29
N TYR A 210 -1.91 3.48 5.85
CA TYR A 210 -2.49 3.02 7.10
C TYR A 210 -1.39 2.70 8.09
N ASN A 211 -1.18 3.61 9.04
CA ASN A 211 -0.32 3.40 10.19
C ASN A 211 -1.13 3.61 11.48
N PRO A 212 -1.65 2.54 12.10
CA PRO A 212 -2.36 2.63 13.37
C PRO A 212 -1.42 2.72 14.60
N PHE A 213 -0.09 2.64 14.41
CA PHE A 213 0.91 2.64 15.48
C PHE A 213 1.93 3.78 15.31
N PRO A 214 1.52 5.04 15.51
CA PRO A 214 2.33 6.21 15.14
C PRO A 214 3.64 6.37 15.92
N ARG A 215 3.81 5.66 17.05
CA ARG A 215 5.06 5.68 17.84
C ARG A 215 6.10 4.67 17.35
N LEU A 216 5.69 3.71 16.53
CA LEU A 216 6.58 2.73 15.92
C LEU A 216 7.14 3.27 14.61
N ARG A 217 8.34 2.81 14.24
CA ARG A 217 8.87 3.02 12.89
C ARG A 217 7.96 2.32 11.88
N ALA A 218 7.83 2.87 10.68
CA ALA A 218 6.94 2.34 9.65
C ALA A 218 7.62 2.29 8.28
N VAL A 219 7.11 1.45 7.38
CA VAL A 219 7.71 1.18 6.07
C VAL A 219 6.65 0.98 4.98
N GLY A 220 7.06 1.21 3.73
CA GLY A 220 6.23 0.99 2.55
C GLY A 220 4.93 1.78 2.57
N GLN A 221 3.86 1.15 2.11
CA GLN A 221 2.56 1.80 1.95
C GLN A 221 1.88 2.20 3.27
N ALA A 222 2.46 1.85 4.43
CA ALA A 222 2.02 2.41 5.72
C ALA A 222 2.35 3.91 5.86
N VAL A 223 3.35 4.40 5.11
CA VAL A 223 3.84 5.79 5.17
C VAL A 223 4.15 6.42 3.82
N ILE A 224 4.17 5.65 2.72
CA ILE A 224 4.44 6.10 1.36
C ILE A 224 3.17 5.92 0.50
N GLU A 225 2.68 7.00 -0.10
CA GLU A 225 1.55 6.96 -1.03
C GLU A 225 2.06 6.66 -2.46
N THR A 226 2.39 5.40 -2.73
CA THR A 226 2.80 4.94 -4.07
C THR A 226 2.11 3.64 -4.46
N TYR A 227 1.91 3.47 -5.75
CA TYR A 227 1.43 2.22 -6.35
C TYR A 227 2.56 1.41 -7.00
N ASP A 228 3.78 1.94 -7.09
CA ASP A 228 4.91 1.23 -7.70
C ASP A 228 5.48 0.17 -6.73
N PRO A 229 5.37 -1.14 -7.03
CA PRO A 229 5.88 -2.18 -6.15
C PRO A 229 7.40 -2.13 -5.97
N GLY A 230 8.16 -1.63 -6.94
CA GLY A 230 9.61 -1.44 -6.85
C GLY A 230 9.97 -0.44 -5.74
N ILE A 231 9.26 0.69 -5.68
CA ILE A 231 9.44 1.68 -4.61
C ILE A 231 9.04 1.10 -3.25
N VAL A 232 7.96 0.32 -3.20
CA VAL A 232 7.51 -0.32 -1.96
C VAL A 232 8.56 -1.33 -1.44
N ILE A 233 9.15 -2.16 -2.33
CA ILE A 233 10.24 -3.08 -1.97
C ILE A 233 11.46 -2.29 -1.50
N GLU A 234 11.83 -1.23 -2.22
CA GLU A 234 13.02 -0.44 -1.93
C GLU A 234 12.93 0.28 -0.58
N SER A 235 11.72 0.71 -0.18
CA SER A 235 11.50 1.27 1.15
C SER A 235 11.91 0.33 2.29
N GLY A 236 11.75 -0.99 2.09
CA GLY A 236 12.21 -2.01 3.04
C GLY A 236 13.73 -2.04 3.17
N ARG A 237 14.44 -1.97 2.03
CA ARG A 237 15.91 -1.96 2.00
C ARG A 237 16.49 -0.70 2.61
N ILE A 238 15.89 0.45 2.30
CA ILE A 238 16.29 1.74 2.87
C ILE A 238 16.14 1.70 4.39
N LEU A 239 14.98 1.28 4.90
CA LEU A 239 14.76 1.23 6.35
C LEU A 239 15.67 0.21 7.05
N ALA A 240 15.97 -0.92 6.42
CA ALA A 240 16.97 -1.86 6.96
C ALA A 240 18.33 -1.16 7.17
N GLY A 241 18.79 -0.40 6.17
CA GLY A 241 20.01 0.41 6.26
C GLY A 241 19.97 1.48 7.35
N GLU A 242 18.83 2.12 7.55
CA GLU A 242 18.64 3.10 8.64
C GLU A 242 18.70 2.50 10.04
N LEU A 243 18.22 1.26 10.19
CA LEU A 243 18.16 0.61 11.50
C LEU A 243 19.53 0.12 11.97
N VAL A 244 20.43 -0.14 11.02
CA VAL A 244 21.77 -0.71 11.28
C VAL A 244 22.90 0.29 11.12
N GLY A 245 22.68 1.37 10.36
CA GLY A 245 23.69 2.37 10.08
C GLY A 245 24.13 3.10 11.35
N ASN A 246 25.43 3.37 11.46
CA ASN A 246 25.99 4.11 12.60
C ASN A 246 26.10 5.61 12.30
N GLU A 247 26.48 5.95 11.07
CA GLU A 247 26.63 7.32 10.61
C GLU A 247 25.46 7.75 9.75
N HIS A 248 25.02 9.00 9.93
CA HIS A 248 23.85 9.52 9.24
C HIS A 248 24.10 10.93 8.72
N MET A 249 23.46 11.23 7.61
CA MET A 249 23.33 12.57 7.04
C MET A 249 21.96 13.17 7.37
N LEU A 250 21.90 14.50 7.41
CA LEU A 250 20.68 15.24 7.65
C LEU A 250 20.03 15.65 6.33
N ILE A 251 18.72 15.45 6.24
CA ILE A 251 17.91 15.89 5.11
C ILE A 251 17.05 17.06 5.56
N ASP A 252 17.20 18.17 4.84
CA ASP A 252 16.36 19.35 4.95
C ASP A 252 15.48 19.40 3.69
N SER A 253 14.20 19.04 3.79
CA SER A 253 13.29 18.90 2.65
C SER A 253 11.99 19.66 2.83
N ASP A 254 11.51 20.30 1.75
CA ASP A 254 10.17 20.90 1.66
C ASP A 254 9.12 19.96 1.02
N VAL A 255 9.57 18.78 0.57
CA VAL A 255 8.73 17.71 0.03
C VAL A 255 8.75 16.51 0.98
N PRO A 256 7.69 15.69 1.01
CA PRO A 256 7.71 14.48 1.82
C PRO A 256 8.80 13.52 1.34
N VAL A 257 9.58 13.01 2.29
CA VAL A 257 10.66 12.05 2.04
C VAL A 257 10.59 10.88 3.01
N PHE A 258 11.00 9.70 2.54
CA PHE A 258 11.19 8.51 3.35
C PHE A 258 12.67 8.11 3.30
N PRO A 259 13.32 7.78 4.44
CA PRO A 259 12.77 7.41 5.75
C PRO A 259 12.50 8.59 6.70
N GLY A 260 12.83 9.82 6.31
CA GLY A 260 12.59 11.03 7.09
C GLY A 260 13.71 12.06 6.89
N ASN A 261 13.97 12.88 7.90
CA ASN A 261 14.98 13.94 7.89
C ASN A 261 16.41 13.45 8.22
N ARG A 262 16.59 12.13 8.33
CA ARG A 262 17.87 11.49 8.66
C ARG A 262 17.99 10.22 7.82
N VAL A 263 19.13 10.05 7.16
CA VAL A 263 19.45 8.89 6.31
C VAL A 263 20.82 8.35 6.65
N SER A 264 20.96 7.03 6.68
CA SER A 264 22.21 6.29 6.85
C SER A 264 23.16 6.56 5.70
N ARG A 265 24.42 6.88 6.04
CA ARG A 265 25.50 7.08 5.06
C ARG A 265 25.88 5.81 4.30
N ASP A 266 25.53 4.64 4.83
CA ASP A 266 25.78 3.37 4.12
C ASP A 266 24.75 3.15 3.00
N SER A 267 23.51 3.61 3.22
CA SER A 267 22.42 3.46 2.25
C SER A 267 22.41 4.59 1.21
N ARG A 268 22.63 5.84 1.66
CA ARG A 268 22.52 7.09 0.88
C ARG A 268 21.33 7.13 -0.07
N ARG A 269 20.20 6.51 0.29
CA ARG A 269 19.02 6.43 -0.57
C ARG A 269 17.81 6.98 0.15
N VAL A 270 17.07 7.81 -0.56
CA VAL A 270 15.82 8.42 -0.10
C VAL A 270 14.74 8.14 -1.12
N ILE A 271 13.49 8.00 -0.66
CA ILE A 271 12.32 8.05 -1.54
C ILE A 271 11.76 9.45 -1.44
N VAL A 272 11.76 10.17 -2.56
CA VAL A 272 11.14 11.50 -2.68
C VAL A 272 9.73 11.30 -3.20
N MET A 273 8.74 11.82 -2.46
CA MET A 273 7.32 11.67 -2.80
C MET A 273 6.78 12.98 -3.37
N LEU A 274 6.33 12.92 -4.62
CA LEU A 274 5.75 14.06 -5.33
C LEU A 274 4.56 13.56 -6.15
N LYS A 275 3.38 13.60 -5.53
CA LYS A 275 2.14 13.10 -6.13
C LYS A 275 1.86 13.76 -7.49
N GLY A 276 1.65 12.94 -8.52
CA GLY A 276 1.47 13.42 -9.90
C GLY A 276 2.75 13.88 -10.61
N GLY A 277 3.91 13.67 -9.99
CA GLY A 277 5.23 13.92 -10.55
C GLY A 277 5.68 15.37 -10.47
N GLY A 278 6.84 15.64 -11.06
CA GLY A 278 7.40 16.97 -11.15
C GLY A 278 8.91 16.96 -11.05
N ARG A 279 9.48 18.04 -10.51
CA ARG A 279 10.92 18.24 -10.43
C ARG A 279 11.33 18.67 -9.04
N VAL A 280 12.47 18.17 -8.59
CA VAL A 280 13.09 18.54 -7.32
C VAL A 280 14.54 18.89 -7.56
N LEU A 281 15.04 19.86 -6.80
CA LEU A 281 16.46 20.18 -6.71
C LEU A 281 17.00 19.48 -5.46
N ILE A 282 18.03 18.64 -5.63
CA ILE A 282 18.79 18.05 -4.52
C ILE A 282 20.16 18.71 -4.53
N ASN A 283 20.41 19.53 -3.51
CA ASN A 283 21.48 20.51 -3.46
C ASN A 283 21.45 21.43 -4.69
N ASP A 284 22.26 21.13 -5.71
CA ASP A 284 22.45 21.87 -6.95
C ASP A 284 22.02 21.09 -8.20
N LYS A 285 21.58 19.83 -8.05
CA LYS A 285 21.21 18.97 -9.17
C LYS A 285 19.69 18.77 -9.26
N GLU A 286 19.14 18.96 -10.45
CA GLU A 286 17.72 18.73 -10.74
C GLU A 286 17.46 17.24 -11.01
N TYR A 287 16.39 16.72 -10.41
CA TYR A 287 15.86 15.38 -10.61
C TYR A 287 14.41 15.48 -11.04
N VAL A 288 14.03 14.65 -12.02
CA VAL A 288 12.65 14.50 -12.46
C VAL A 288 12.04 13.35 -11.67
N ILE A 289 10.89 13.59 -11.05
CA ILE A 289 10.10 12.55 -10.38
C ILE A 289 9.01 12.10 -11.33
N THR A 290 9.09 10.83 -11.74
CA THR A 290 8.06 10.20 -12.56
C THR A 290 7.02 9.47 -11.70
N GLY A 291 5.72 9.67 -11.97
CA GLY A 291 4.66 9.08 -11.13
C GLY A 291 4.54 9.77 -9.78
N ASP A 292 4.30 9.01 -8.70
CA ASP A 292 4.03 9.58 -7.37
C ASP A 292 5.25 9.66 -6.45
N ALA A 293 6.31 8.92 -6.75
CA ALA A 293 7.54 8.88 -5.96
C ALA A 293 8.72 8.35 -6.79
N GLU A 294 9.95 8.64 -6.34
CA GLU A 294 11.17 8.09 -6.95
C GLU A 294 12.24 7.81 -5.90
N VAL A 295 13.02 6.75 -6.11
CA VAL A 295 14.19 6.42 -5.27
C VAL A 295 15.38 7.18 -5.81
N ILE A 296 16.03 7.97 -4.95
CA ILE A 296 17.18 8.79 -5.34
C ILE A 296 18.37 8.46 -4.45
N GLU A 297 19.52 8.21 -5.08
CA GLU A 297 20.80 8.16 -4.39
C GLU A 297 21.30 9.58 -4.11
N LEU A 298 21.67 9.81 -2.85
CA LEU A 298 22.12 11.07 -2.31
C LEU A 298 23.64 11.23 -2.43
N PRO A 299 24.14 12.46 -2.65
CA PRO A 299 25.56 12.74 -2.56
C PRO A 299 26.07 12.45 -1.14
N ASP A 300 27.34 12.05 -1.03
CA ASP A 300 27.96 11.82 0.28
C ASP A 300 28.38 13.16 0.91
N THR A 301 27.43 13.81 1.58
CA THR A 301 27.60 15.08 2.29
C THR A 301 26.92 15.04 3.66
N ASP A 302 27.35 15.89 4.59
CA ASP A 302 26.75 15.94 5.94
C ASP A 302 25.29 16.38 5.93
N LYS A 303 24.95 17.28 5.00
CA LYS A 303 23.62 17.82 4.81
C LYS A 303 23.22 17.73 3.35
N VAL A 304 21.98 17.33 3.11
CA VAL A 304 21.31 17.33 1.81
C VAL A 304 20.09 18.23 1.90
N VAL A 305 19.93 19.13 0.93
CA VAL A 305 18.77 20.02 0.82
C VAL A 305 17.94 19.58 -0.37
N ILE A 306 16.65 19.30 -0.16
CA ILE A 306 15.72 18.89 -1.22
C ILE A 306 14.62 19.94 -1.33
N ARG A 307 14.45 20.53 -2.51
CA ARG A 307 13.46 21.58 -2.77
C ARG A 307 12.60 21.25 -3.99
N ARG A 308 11.29 21.51 -3.93
CA ARG A 308 10.44 21.43 -5.11
C ARG A 308 10.81 22.55 -6.09
N VAL A 309 11.00 22.20 -7.36
CA VAL A 309 11.13 23.20 -8.43
C VAL A 309 9.73 23.65 -8.80
N MET A 310 9.38 24.90 -8.44
CA MET A 310 8.13 25.51 -8.91
C MET A 310 8.25 25.77 -10.41
N GLN A 311 7.25 25.32 -11.17
CA GLN A 311 7.08 25.68 -12.58
C GLN A 311 6.42 27.05 -12.69
#